data_AF-A0A9J6AI67-F1
#
_entry.id   AF-A0A9J6AI67-F1
#
_cell.length_a   1.000
_cell.length_b   1.000
_cell.length_c   1.000
_cell.angle_alpha   90.00
_cell.angle_beta   90.00
_cell.angle_gamma   90.00
#
_symmetry.space_group_name_H-M   'P 1'
#
loop_
_entity.id
_entity.type
_entity.pdbx_description
1 polymer ?
#
loop_
_entity_poly.entity_id
_entity_poly.type
_entity_poly.pdbx_seq_one_letter_code
_entity_poly.pdbx_strand_id
1 'polypeptide(L)'
;MQAGNKLLNEINIAMEKHSVDKRVFALVDDTIGVLAGGRYYSKESVAAVTLGMGTNAAYIESAQSVVKWPDQTPKPEEIAINTQWGNFRSSHLPITEFDTLLDAESSYPGSQIFEKLISGTYLGETVRRVLLKMAQESALFGDTVPPKLAIPYTLRSPDMAAMHQDTSEDYEIIDEKLGEIFEITNSTTMARELVAEICDVVAERGARLVGAGIVGIVKKLDRLSNRISIITVEGGVYEHYRVFRNYLHSSVWEMLGDELSDNVIIEHSHGGSGASSIYIAASQP
;
A
#
# COMPACT_ATOMS: atom_id res chain seq x y z
N MET A 1 -10.05 -17.75 -13.80
CA MET A 1 -10.34 -17.49 -15.23
C MET A 1 -11.84 -17.54 -15.55
N GLN A 2 -12.60 -18.56 -15.14
CA GLN A 2 -14.05 -18.65 -15.43
C GLN A 2 -14.90 -17.48 -14.90
N ALA A 3 -14.66 -16.99 -13.67
CA ALA A 3 -15.42 -15.87 -13.12
C ALA A 3 -15.18 -14.54 -13.87
N GLY A 4 -13.93 -14.26 -14.27
CA GLY A 4 -13.59 -13.07 -15.05
C GLY A 4 -14.23 -13.09 -16.44
N ASN A 5 -14.19 -14.23 -17.13
CA ASN A 5 -14.84 -14.37 -18.45
C ASN A 5 -16.35 -14.20 -18.36
N LYS A 6 -16.98 -14.69 -17.29
CA LYS A 6 -18.41 -14.50 -17.04
C LYS A 6 -18.74 -13.02 -16.86
N LEU A 7 -18.01 -12.31 -16.00
CA LEU A 7 -18.22 -10.88 -15.76
C LEU A 7 -18.03 -10.06 -17.04
N LEU A 8 -16.98 -10.35 -17.83
CA LEU A 8 -16.72 -9.68 -19.10
C LEU A 8 -17.88 -9.87 -20.09
N ASN A 9 -18.42 -11.09 -20.19
CA ASN A 9 -19.58 -11.37 -21.04
C ASN A 9 -20.83 -10.64 -20.56
N GLU A 10 -21.12 -10.65 -19.26
CA GLU A 10 -22.26 -9.95 -18.68
C GLU A 10 -22.21 -8.44 -18.91
N ILE A 11 -21.02 -7.83 -18.82
CA ILE A 11 -20.83 -6.40 -19.12
C ILE A 11 -21.09 -6.12 -20.61
N ASN A 12 -20.56 -6.93 -21.52
CA ASN A 12 -20.78 -6.72 -22.95
C ASN A 12 -22.26 -6.88 -23.34
N ILE A 13 -22.96 -7.88 -22.78
CA ILE A 13 -24.42 -8.04 -22.97
C ILE A 13 -25.17 -6.80 -22.47
N ALA A 14 -24.76 -6.24 -21.33
CA ALA A 14 -25.36 -5.02 -20.81
C ALA A 14 -25.09 -3.80 -21.70
N MET A 15 -23.88 -3.66 -22.28
CA MET A 15 -23.56 -2.58 -23.21
C MET A 15 -24.41 -2.65 -24.48
N GLU A 16 -24.56 -3.84 -25.07
CA GLU A 16 -25.43 -4.06 -26.23
C GLU A 16 -26.89 -3.69 -25.94
N LYS A 17 -27.42 -4.15 -24.79
CA LYS A 17 -28.80 -3.84 -24.36
C LYS A 17 -29.07 -2.33 -24.26
N HIS A 18 -28.05 -1.54 -23.93
CA HIS A 18 -28.16 -0.08 -23.80
C HIS A 18 -27.64 0.67 -25.03
N SER A 19 -27.41 -0.01 -26.16
CA SER A 19 -26.93 0.61 -27.42
C SER A 19 -25.62 1.38 -27.25
N VAL A 20 -24.73 0.91 -26.38
CA VAL A 20 -23.38 1.48 -26.22
C VAL A 20 -22.45 0.77 -27.21
N ASP A 21 -21.98 1.50 -28.22
CA ASP A 21 -21.04 1.00 -29.25
C ASP A 21 -19.60 0.93 -28.71
N LYS A 22 -19.40 0.10 -27.69
CA LYS A 22 -18.10 -0.20 -27.08
C LYS A 22 -18.04 -1.66 -26.68
N ARG A 23 -16.83 -2.21 -26.60
CA ARG A 23 -16.58 -3.60 -26.17
C ARG A 23 -15.55 -3.64 -25.05
N VAL A 24 -15.87 -4.35 -23.98
CA VAL A 24 -14.90 -4.70 -22.93
C VAL A 24 -14.18 -5.97 -23.34
N PHE A 25 -12.88 -5.86 -23.60
CA PHE A 25 -12.05 -6.96 -24.10
C PHE A 25 -11.17 -7.59 -23.01
N ALA A 26 -10.87 -6.86 -21.93
CA ALA A 26 -10.07 -7.34 -20.82
C ALA A 26 -10.59 -6.83 -19.48
N LEU A 27 -10.39 -7.65 -18.45
CA LEU A 27 -10.47 -7.24 -17.05
C LEU A 27 -9.04 -7.17 -16.52
N VAL A 28 -8.69 -6.05 -15.90
CA VAL A 28 -7.32 -5.80 -15.45
C VAL A 28 -7.34 -5.50 -13.96
N ASP A 29 -6.39 -6.10 -13.24
CA ASP A 29 -6.01 -5.69 -11.90
C ASP A 29 -5.45 -4.26 -11.92
N ASP A 30 -5.80 -3.46 -10.91
CA ASP A 30 -5.41 -2.05 -10.83
C ASP A 30 -3.89 -1.87 -10.93
N THR A 31 -3.13 -2.70 -10.23
CA THR A 31 -1.67 -2.62 -10.11
C THR A 31 -0.98 -3.03 -11.40
N ILE A 32 -1.55 -3.99 -12.13
CA ILE A 32 -1.11 -4.32 -13.50
C ILE A 32 -1.35 -3.15 -14.45
N GLY A 33 -2.46 -2.44 -14.26
CA GLY A 33 -2.74 -1.23 -15.00
C GLY A 33 -1.72 -0.10 -14.72
N VAL A 34 -1.35 0.11 -13.44
CA VAL A 34 -0.29 1.08 -13.06
C VAL A 34 1.04 0.71 -13.72
N LEU A 35 1.39 -0.59 -13.71
CA LEU A 35 2.59 -1.10 -14.37
C LEU A 35 2.57 -0.85 -15.89
N ALA A 36 1.44 -1.08 -16.54
CA ALA A 36 1.28 -0.82 -17.97
C ALA A 36 1.44 0.67 -18.29
N GLY A 37 0.89 1.56 -17.46
CA GLY A 37 1.07 3.01 -17.58
C GLY A 37 2.53 3.42 -17.44
N GLY A 38 3.25 2.91 -16.44
CA GLY A 38 4.69 3.16 -16.30
C GLY A 38 5.48 2.66 -17.51
N ARG A 39 5.19 1.43 -17.97
CA ARG A 39 5.84 0.81 -19.14
C ARG A 39 5.55 1.54 -20.45
N TYR A 40 4.41 2.19 -20.59
CA TYR A 40 4.08 3.01 -21.75
C TYR A 40 5.08 4.18 -21.92
N TYR A 41 5.48 4.82 -20.82
CA TYR A 41 6.43 5.93 -20.85
C TYR A 41 7.89 5.49 -20.83
N SER A 42 8.23 4.40 -20.14
CA SER A 42 9.60 3.93 -20.04
C SER A 42 9.70 2.41 -19.89
N LYS A 43 10.56 1.76 -20.70
CA LYS A 43 10.91 0.35 -20.52
C LYS A 43 11.70 0.08 -19.24
N GLU A 44 12.23 1.12 -18.59
CA GLU A 44 12.87 0.99 -17.26
C GLU A 44 11.84 0.90 -16.12
N SER A 45 10.55 1.19 -16.36
CA SER A 45 9.48 0.91 -15.40
C SER A 45 9.26 -0.60 -15.29
N VAL A 46 9.84 -1.22 -14.27
CA VAL A 46 9.87 -2.68 -14.15
C VAL A 46 8.89 -3.23 -13.12
N ALA A 47 8.41 -2.38 -12.22
CA ALA A 47 7.43 -2.74 -11.22
C ALA A 47 6.47 -1.58 -10.92
N ALA A 48 5.30 -1.95 -10.41
CA ALA A 48 4.34 -1.02 -9.86
C ALA A 48 3.90 -1.47 -8.47
N VAL A 49 3.58 -0.50 -7.63
CA VAL A 49 3.06 -0.71 -6.28
C VAL A 49 1.78 0.11 -6.11
N THR A 50 0.71 -0.53 -5.68
CA THR A 50 -0.48 0.15 -5.19
C THR A 50 -0.40 0.18 -3.66
N LEU A 51 -0.48 1.36 -3.08
CA LEU A 51 -0.37 1.62 -1.65
C LEU A 51 -1.46 2.62 -1.21
N GLY A 52 -2.65 2.09 -0.99
CA GLY A 52 -3.84 2.83 -0.56
C GLY A 52 -4.49 2.13 0.63
N MET A 53 -5.81 1.96 0.59
CA MET A 53 -6.51 1.16 1.60
C MET A 53 -6.10 -0.31 1.56
N GLY A 54 -5.91 -0.87 0.37
CA GLY A 54 -5.22 -2.14 0.17
C GLY A 54 -3.79 -1.92 -0.30
N THR A 55 -3.07 -3.01 -0.54
CA THR A 55 -1.76 -2.95 -1.18
C THR A 55 -1.49 -4.14 -2.08
N ASN A 56 -0.82 -3.88 -3.19
CA ASN A 56 -0.36 -4.90 -4.11
C ASN A 56 0.91 -4.44 -4.84
N ALA A 57 1.63 -5.38 -5.43
CA ALA A 57 2.70 -5.10 -6.36
C ALA A 57 2.57 -5.96 -7.63
N ALA A 58 2.99 -5.39 -8.74
CA ALA A 58 3.16 -6.09 -10.00
C ALA A 58 4.54 -5.81 -10.57
N TYR A 59 5.10 -6.75 -11.32
CA TYR A 59 6.38 -6.54 -11.99
C TYR A 59 6.46 -7.30 -13.31
N ILE A 60 7.43 -6.93 -14.15
CA ILE A 60 7.68 -7.60 -15.42
C ILE A 60 8.77 -8.67 -15.23
N GLU A 61 8.41 -9.92 -15.49
CA GLU A 61 9.29 -11.09 -15.42
C GLU A 61 9.62 -11.61 -16.81
N SER A 62 10.81 -12.21 -16.98
CA SER A 62 11.10 -12.97 -18.20
C SER A 62 10.22 -14.21 -18.26
N ALA A 63 9.57 -14.46 -19.40
CA ALA A 63 8.75 -15.65 -19.57
C ALA A 63 9.53 -16.96 -19.37
N GLN A 64 10.86 -16.93 -19.54
CA GLN A 64 11.74 -18.07 -19.29
C GLN A 64 11.84 -18.41 -17.80
N SER A 65 11.72 -17.41 -16.93
CA SER A 65 11.76 -17.56 -15.46
C SER A 65 10.44 -18.08 -14.87
N VAL A 66 9.34 -18.05 -15.64
CA VAL A 66 7.99 -18.44 -15.16
C VAL A 66 7.72 -19.92 -15.46
N VAL A 67 8.12 -20.81 -14.55
CA VAL A 67 7.98 -22.27 -14.70
C VAL A 67 6.54 -22.74 -14.84
N LYS A 68 5.58 -22.05 -14.21
CA LYS A 68 4.14 -22.41 -14.23
C LYS A 68 3.39 -21.84 -15.43
N TRP A 69 4.05 -21.13 -16.33
CA TRP A 69 3.37 -20.56 -17.50
C TRP A 69 2.95 -21.70 -18.44
N PRO A 70 1.69 -21.73 -18.91
CA PRO A 70 1.25 -22.74 -19.87
C PRO A 70 2.12 -22.71 -21.13
N ASP A 71 2.32 -23.87 -21.75
CA ASP A 71 3.01 -23.97 -23.04
C ASP A 71 2.15 -23.28 -24.13
N GLN A 72 2.38 -21.98 -24.31
CA GLN A 72 1.75 -21.16 -25.36
C GLN A 72 2.77 -20.89 -26.48
N THR A 73 2.31 -20.97 -27.72
CA THR A 73 3.10 -20.67 -28.92
C THR A 73 2.44 -19.54 -29.73
N PRO A 74 3.15 -18.44 -30.03
CA PRO A 74 4.49 -18.08 -29.56
C PRO A 74 4.52 -17.73 -28.06
N LYS A 75 5.62 -18.06 -27.38
CA LYS A 75 5.82 -17.68 -25.98
C LYS A 75 6.15 -16.17 -25.92
N PRO A 76 5.48 -15.37 -25.08
CA PRO A 76 5.87 -13.97 -24.89
C PRO A 76 7.30 -13.88 -24.34
N GLU A 77 8.01 -12.79 -24.59
CA GLU A 77 9.34 -12.56 -23.99
C GLU A 77 9.23 -12.13 -22.52
N GLU A 78 8.28 -11.24 -22.24
CA GLU A 78 8.01 -10.66 -20.93
C GLU A 78 6.58 -10.99 -20.48
N ILE A 79 6.40 -11.21 -19.18
CA ILE A 79 5.10 -11.48 -18.55
C ILE A 79 4.93 -10.55 -17.37
N ALA A 80 3.79 -9.87 -17.30
CA ALA A 80 3.40 -9.14 -16.10
C ALA A 80 2.94 -10.10 -15.01
N ILE A 81 3.58 -10.05 -13.85
CA ILE A 81 3.26 -10.85 -12.67
C ILE A 81 2.52 -9.96 -11.68
N ASN A 82 1.26 -10.29 -11.41
CA ASN A 82 0.55 -9.78 -10.25
C ASN A 82 0.95 -10.63 -9.03
N THR A 83 1.63 -10.01 -8.06
CA THR A 83 2.19 -10.74 -6.92
C THR A 83 1.16 -11.08 -5.86
N GLN A 84 0.10 -10.28 -5.73
CA GLN A 84 -0.80 -10.29 -4.58
C GLN A 84 -0.03 -10.30 -3.26
N TRP A 85 0.99 -9.43 -3.15
CA TRP A 85 1.97 -9.45 -2.07
C TRP A 85 1.39 -9.20 -0.67
N GLY A 86 0.12 -8.79 -0.57
CA GLY A 86 -0.54 -8.52 0.70
C GLY A 86 -0.55 -9.77 1.59
N ASN A 87 -0.57 -10.96 0.98
CA ASN A 87 -0.51 -12.23 1.68
C ASN A 87 0.91 -12.73 1.99
N PHE A 88 1.96 -11.94 1.71
CA PHE A 88 3.33 -12.31 2.06
C PHE A 88 3.46 -12.52 3.58
N ARG A 89 4.20 -13.56 3.97
CA ARG A 89 4.46 -13.88 5.37
C ARG A 89 5.90 -14.35 5.51
N SER A 90 6.56 -13.88 6.57
CA SER A 90 7.92 -14.25 6.93
C SER A 90 8.11 -14.14 8.43
N SER A 91 9.00 -14.96 9.00
CA SER A 91 9.45 -14.81 10.39
C SER A 91 10.23 -13.52 10.63
N HIS A 92 10.65 -12.83 9.56
CA HIS A 92 11.33 -11.54 9.62
C HIS A 92 10.37 -10.35 9.66
N LEU A 93 9.05 -10.57 9.53
CA LEU A 93 8.08 -9.49 9.74
C LEU A 93 8.03 -9.14 11.23
N PRO A 94 8.16 -7.85 11.61
CA PRO A 94 8.16 -7.42 13.00
C PRO A 94 6.72 -7.37 13.55
N ILE A 95 6.11 -8.55 13.70
CA ILE A 95 4.74 -8.70 14.21
C ILE A 95 4.70 -8.42 15.71
N THR A 96 3.87 -7.46 16.12
CA THR A 96 3.61 -7.13 17.53
C THR A 96 2.35 -7.84 18.06
N GLU A 97 2.08 -7.68 19.36
CA GLU A 97 0.81 -8.11 19.94
C GLU A 97 -0.40 -7.40 19.31
N PHE A 98 -0.25 -6.12 18.93
CA PHE A 98 -1.31 -5.33 18.31
C PHE A 98 -1.68 -5.86 16.93
N ASP A 99 -0.67 -6.23 16.14
CA ASP A 99 -0.85 -6.83 14.82
C ASP A 99 -1.49 -8.23 14.93
N THR A 100 -1.10 -9.00 15.94
CA THR A 100 -1.67 -10.34 16.19
C THR A 100 -3.15 -10.26 16.57
N LEU A 101 -3.53 -9.33 17.43
CA LEU A 101 -4.92 -9.10 17.81
C LEU A 101 -5.74 -8.56 16.64
N LEU A 102 -5.18 -7.62 15.87
CA LEU A 102 -5.79 -7.09 14.65
C LEU A 102 -6.07 -8.21 13.64
N ASP A 103 -5.11 -9.11 13.41
CA ASP A 103 -5.28 -10.25 12.52
C ASP A 103 -6.39 -11.21 13.01
N ALA A 104 -6.37 -11.55 14.30
CA ALA A 104 -7.35 -12.45 14.91
C ALA A 104 -8.79 -11.94 14.82
N GLU A 105 -8.99 -10.62 14.89
CA GLU A 105 -10.30 -9.96 14.81
C GLU A 105 -10.71 -9.59 13.37
N SER A 106 -9.82 -9.81 12.39
CA SER A 106 -10.11 -9.48 10.98
C SER A 106 -11.08 -10.48 10.34
N SER A 107 -11.66 -10.12 9.18
CA SER A 107 -12.55 -11.02 8.43
C SER A 107 -11.85 -12.30 7.92
N TYR A 108 -10.52 -12.26 7.78
CA TYR A 108 -9.70 -13.37 7.30
C TYR A 108 -8.44 -13.53 8.16
N PRO A 109 -8.56 -14.10 9.36
CA PRO A 109 -7.40 -14.33 10.24
C PRO A 109 -6.35 -15.21 9.57
N GLY A 110 -5.08 -14.90 9.78
CA GLY A 110 -3.94 -15.59 9.18
C GLY A 110 -3.67 -15.27 7.70
N SER A 111 -4.47 -14.39 7.09
CA SER A 111 -4.33 -13.94 5.70
C SER A 111 -4.01 -12.46 5.61
N GLN A 112 -3.46 -12.02 4.48
CA GLN A 112 -3.12 -10.61 4.22
C GLN A 112 -2.18 -10.00 5.28
N ILE A 113 -1.26 -10.80 5.83
CA ILE A 113 -0.39 -10.37 6.94
C ILE A 113 0.48 -9.18 6.57
N PHE A 114 1.06 -9.17 5.38
CA PHE A 114 1.88 -8.05 4.93
C PHE A 114 1.03 -6.79 4.72
N GLU A 115 -0.14 -6.92 4.11
CA GLU A 115 -1.09 -5.80 3.94
C GLU A 115 -1.52 -5.20 5.28
N LYS A 116 -1.81 -6.04 6.28
CA LYS A 116 -2.16 -5.61 7.64
C LYS A 116 -1.09 -4.76 8.32
N LEU A 117 0.17 -4.88 7.92
CA LEU A 117 1.25 -4.08 8.48
C LEU A 117 1.44 -2.72 7.81
N ILE A 118 1.05 -2.59 6.54
CA ILE A 118 1.52 -1.49 5.68
C ILE A 118 0.40 -0.67 5.02
N SER A 119 -0.82 -1.20 4.89
CA SER A 119 -1.87 -0.55 4.12
C SER A 119 -2.66 0.47 4.93
N GLY A 120 -3.24 1.45 4.23
CA GLY A 120 -4.01 2.53 4.82
C GLY A 120 -5.26 2.08 5.58
N THR A 121 -5.75 0.85 5.37
CA THR A 121 -6.83 0.26 6.20
C THR A 121 -6.36 0.02 7.63
N TYR A 122 -5.10 -0.39 7.81
CA TYR A 122 -4.62 -0.96 9.07
C TYR A 122 -3.63 -0.09 9.83
N LEU A 123 -3.01 0.90 9.18
CA LEU A 123 -2.10 1.85 9.85
C LEU A 123 -2.79 2.58 11.01
N GLY A 124 -3.93 3.21 10.75
CA GLY A 124 -4.71 3.91 11.79
C GLY A 124 -5.28 2.98 12.85
N GLU A 125 -5.72 1.78 12.46
CA GLU A 125 -6.21 0.77 13.41
C GLU A 125 -5.10 0.27 14.35
N THR A 126 -3.87 0.15 13.85
CA THR A 126 -2.70 -0.20 14.67
C THR A 126 -2.47 0.87 15.73
N VAL A 127 -2.43 2.15 15.32
CA VAL A 127 -2.30 3.30 16.26
C VAL A 127 -3.42 3.29 17.29
N ARG A 128 -4.68 3.12 16.87
CA ARG A 128 -5.84 3.07 17.78
C ARG A 128 -5.69 1.97 18.84
N ARG A 129 -5.20 0.79 18.46
CA ARG A 129 -4.98 -0.34 19.40
C ARG A 129 -3.91 -0.01 20.44
N VAL A 130 -2.82 0.62 20.03
CA VAL A 130 -1.77 1.08 20.95
C VAL A 130 -2.36 2.10 21.93
N LEU A 131 -3.05 3.13 21.42
CA LEU A 131 -3.67 4.16 22.25
C LEU A 131 -4.71 3.59 23.21
N LEU A 132 -5.52 2.62 22.78
CA LEU A 132 -6.50 1.95 23.64
C LEU A 132 -5.82 1.24 24.81
N LYS A 133 -4.73 0.50 24.55
CA LYS A 133 -3.96 -0.18 25.59
C LYS A 133 -3.36 0.83 26.57
N MET A 134 -2.77 1.91 26.07
CA MET A 134 -2.21 2.96 26.93
C MET A 134 -3.28 3.68 27.77
N ALA A 135 -4.46 3.93 27.21
CA ALA A 135 -5.58 4.50 27.96
C ALA A 135 -6.04 3.57 29.09
N GLN A 136 -6.00 2.25 28.88
CA GLN A 136 -6.35 1.24 29.89
C GLN A 136 -5.28 1.09 30.98
N GLU A 137 -4.00 1.25 30.63
CA GLU A 137 -2.87 0.93 31.53
C GLU A 137 -2.22 2.16 32.19
N SER A 138 -2.40 3.36 31.63
CA SER A 138 -1.60 4.55 32.02
C SER A 138 -2.37 5.86 32.18
N ALA A 139 -3.72 5.83 32.26
CA ALA A 139 -4.57 7.03 32.38
C ALA A 139 -4.22 8.15 31.37
N LEU A 140 -3.75 7.76 30.17
CA LEU A 140 -3.24 8.67 29.13
C LEU A 140 -4.22 9.80 28.78
N PHE A 141 -5.52 9.49 28.80
CA PHE A 141 -6.62 10.41 28.53
C PHE A 141 -7.51 10.64 29.77
N GLY A 142 -6.95 10.47 30.97
CA GLY A 142 -7.65 10.52 32.25
C GLY A 142 -8.03 9.14 32.80
N ASP A 143 -8.76 9.12 33.91
CA ASP A 143 -9.08 7.90 34.68
C ASP A 143 -10.05 6.95 33.97
N THR A 144 -10.75 7.42 32.93
CA THR A 144 -11.74 6.64 32.18
C THR A 144 -11.33 6.53 30.72
N VAL A 145 -11.34 5.31 30.20
CA VAL A 145 -11.04 5.05 28.79
C VAL A 145 -12.11 5.69 27.90
N PRO A 146 -11.74 6.53 26.92
CA PRO A 146 -12.69 7.12 25.97
C PRO A 146 -13.46 6.03 25.21
N PRO A 147 -14.80 5.99 25.24
CA PRO A 147 -15.57 4.88 24.64
C PRO A 147 -15.34 4.72 23.14
N LYS A 148 -15.16 5.82 22.40
CA LYS A 148 -14.89 5.79 20.96
C LYS A 148 -13.55 5.15 20.62
N LEU A 149 -12.58 5.19 21.52
CA LEU A 149 -11.28 4.55 21.34
C LEU A 149 -11.40 3.03 21.29
N ALA A 150 -12.46 2.44 21.86
CA ALA A 150 -12.74 1.01 21.82
C ALA A 150 -13.40 0.53 20.51
N ILE A 151 -13.84 1.45 19.65
CA ILE A 151 -14.54 1.12 18.41
C ILE A 151 -13.49 0.87 17.30
N PRO A 152 -13.42 -0.34 16.71
CA PRO A 152 -12.46 -0.66 15.66
C PRO A 152 -12.58 0.26 14.44
N TYR A 153 -11.45 0.55 13.80
CA TYR A 153 -11.34 1.32 12.55
C TYR A 153 -11.90 2.76 12.60
N THR A 154 -12.03 3.32 13.80
CA THR A 154 -12.41 4.74 13.99
C THR A 154 -11.32 5.70 13.54
N LEU A 155 -10.04 5.37 13.79
CA LEU A 155 -8.90 6.12 13.30
C LEU A 155 -8.49 5.60 11.92
N ARG A 156 -8.63 6.44 10.89
CA ARG A 156 -8.27 6.08 9.51
C ARG A 156 -6.91 6.65 9.13
N SER A 157 -6.32 6.14 8.05
CA SER A 157 -5.01 6.61 7.57
C SER A 157 -4.93 8.11 7.24
N PRO A 158 -5.96 8.79 6.68
CA PRO A 158 -5.87 10.24 6.48
C PRO A 158 -5.81 11.02 7.80
N ASP A 159 -6.55 10.54 8.81
CA ASP A 159 -6.56 11.14 10.15
C ASP A 159 -5.20 10.95 10.84
N MET A 160 -4.65 9.74 10.77
CA MET A 160 -3.27 9.44 11.21
C MET A 160 -2.24 10.31 10.47
N ALA A 161 -2.36 10.47 9.15
CA ALA A 161 -1.44 11.28 8.37
C ALA A 161 -1.52 12.76 8.74
N ALA A 162 -2.71 13.29 9.06
CA ALA A 162 -2.86 14.65 9.56
C ALA A 162 -2.17 14.84 10.91
N MET A 163 -2.40 13.93 11.87
CA MET A 163 -1.78 13.97 13.20
C MET A 163 -0.26 13.87 13.12
N HIS A 164 0.28 12.94 12.33
CA HIS A 164 1.72 12.74 12.22
C HIS A 164 2.45 13.89 11.52
N GLN A 165 1.78 14.59 10.61
CA GLN A 165 2.35 15.72 9.88
C GLN A 165 2.14 17.05 10.62
N ASP A 166 1.62 17.02 11.84
CA ASP A 166 1.50 18.19 12.68
C ASP A 166 2.90 18.69 13.08
N THR A 167 3.13 19.98 12.84
CA THR A 167 4.40 20.68 13.13
C THR A 167 4.19 21.86 14.07
N SER A 168 2.98 22.02 14.63
CA SER A 168 2.68 23.02 15.64
C SER A 168 3.39 22.68 16.96
N GLU A 169 3.80 23.70 17.72
CA GLU A 169 4.55 23.51 18.98
C GLU A 169 3.76 22.71 20.02
N ASP A 170 2.43 22.86 20.01
CA ASP A 170 1.53 22.21 20.97
C ASP A 170 0.72 21.04 20.36
N TYR A 171 1.00 20.61 19.13
CA TYR A 171 0.25 19.53 18.46
C TYR A 171 -1.27 19.82 18.33
N GLU A 172 -1.62 21.00 17.82
CA GLU A 172 -2.99 21.47 17.64
C GLU A 172 -3.85 20.56 16.76
N ILE A 173 -3.29 20.01 15.67
CA ILE A 173 -4.01 19.09 14.77
C ILE A 173 -4.27 17.77 15.49
N ILE A 174 -3.33 17.31 16.32
CA ILE A 174 -3.55 16.12 17.14
C ILE A 174 -4.68 16.36 18.12
N ASP A 175 -4.69 17.49 18.83
CA ASP A 175 -5.78 17.84 19.75
C ASP A 175 -7.15 17.87 19.04
N GLU A 176 -7.21 18.53 17.88
CA GLU A 176 -8.40 18.59 17.04
C GLU A 176 -8.89 17.18 16.68
N LYS A 177 -8.00 16.32 16.17
CA LYS A 177 -8.37 14.96 15.74
C LYS A 177 -8.77 14.07 16.91
N LEU A 178 -8.12 14.19 18.06
CA LEU A 178 -8.51 13.49 19.29
C LEU A 178 -9.93 13.90 19.74
N GLY A 179 -10.26 15.20 19.66
CA GLY A 179 -11.59 15.72 19.95
C GLY A 179 -12.65 15.23 18.95
N GLU A 180 -12.37 15.35 17.65
CA GLU A 180 -13.30 14.98 16.58
C GLU A 180 -13.60 13.47 16.54
N ILE A 181 -12.56 12.65 16.62
CA ILE A 181 -12.65 11.20 16.38
C ILE A 181 -13.03 10.47 17.67
N PHE A 182 -12.42 10.85 18.79
CA PHE A 182 -12.53 10.10 20.05
C PHE A 182 -13.29 10.83 21.16
N GLU A 183 -13.72 12.08 20.93
CA GLU A 183 -14.35 12.94 21.94
C GLU A 183 -13.44 13.22 23.14
N ILE A 184 -12.12 13.26 22.91
CA ILE A 184 -11.12 13.60 23.91
C ILE A 184 -10.86 15.11 23.83
N THR A 185 -11.39 15.88 24.79
CA THR A 185 -11.36 17.36 24.77
C THR A 185 -10.32 17.99 25.70
N ASN A 186 -9.67 17.20 26.55
CA ASN A 186 -8.69 17.68 27.54
C ASN A 186 -7.40 16.87 27.43
N SER A 187 -6.80 16.82 26.24
CA SER A 187 -5.52 16.13 26.05
C SER A 187 -4.37 17.01 26.57
N THR A 188 -3.35 16.40 27.19
CA THR A 188 -2.14 17.13 27.61
C THR A 188 -1.14 17.21 26.45
N THR A 189 -0.25 18.20 26.43
CA THR A 189 0.83 18.27 25.42
C THR A 189 1.66 16.99 25.39
N MET A 190 1.99 16.41 26.55
CA MET A 190 2.69 15.12 26.64
C MET A 190 1.91 13.96 26.01
N ALA A 191 0.58 13.91 26.19
CA ALA A 191 -0.24 12.89 25.56
C ALA A 191 -0.28 13.04 24.02
N ARG A 192 -0.29 14.28 23.54
CA ARG A 192 -0.27 14.58 22.09
C ARG A 192 1.07 14.25 21.45
N GLU A 193 2.18 14.57 22.12
CA GLU A 193 3.54 14.18 21.72
C GLU A 193 3.64 12.66 21.58
N LEU A 194 3.16 11.91 22.57
CA LEU A 194 3.14 10.45 22.53
C LEU A 194 2.28 9.90 21.37
N VAL A 195 1.14 10.52 21.05
CA VAL A 195 0.33 10.14 19.87
C VAL A 195 1.14 10.35 18.58
N ALA A 196 1.90 11.44 18.47
CA ALA A 196 2.78 11.69 17.34
C ALA A 196 3.87 10.61 17.22
N GLU A 197 4.54 10.26 18.32
CA GLU A 197 5.57 9.20 18.35
C GLU A 197 5.02 7.84 17.93
N ILE A 198 3.81 7.47 18.39
CA ILE A 198 3.17 6.20 17.99
C ILE A 198 2.86 6.21 16.50
N CYS A 199 2.38 7.35 15.97
CA CYS A 199 2.11 7.51 14.56
C CYS A 199 3.40 7.37 13.72
N ASP A 200 4.51 7.93 14.22
CA ASP A 200 5.83 7.84 13.60
C ASP A 200 6.33 6.40 13.50
N VAL A 201 6.33 5.67 14.62
CA VAL A 201 6.77 4.26 14.67
C VAL A 201 5.96 3.37 13.72
N VAL A 202 4.63 3.54 13.68
CA VAL A 202 3.76 2.73 12.81
C VAL A 202 3.97 3.09 11.34
N ALA A 203 4.11 4.37 11.02
CA ALA A 203 4.35 4.83 9.65
C ALA A 203 5.72 4.41 9.13
N GLU A 204 6.78 4.58 9.93
CA GLU A 204 8.14 4.18 9.57
C GLU A 204 8.21 2.66 9.34
N ARG A 205 7.66 1.85 10.25
CA ARG A 205 7.56 0.40 10.08
C ARG A 205 6.92 0.04 8.73
N GLY A 206 5.76 0.63 8.44
CA GLY A 206 5.04 0.38 7.20
C GLY A 206 5.86 0.73 5.96
N ALA A 207 6.48 1.91 5.97
CA ALA A 207 7.26 2.42 4.85
C ALA A 207 8.53 1.60 4.60
N ARG A 208 9.26 1.20 5.65
CA ARG A 208 10.45 0.34 5.55
C ARG A 208 10.12 -1.04 5.00
N LEU A 209 8.97 -1.61 5.40
CA LEU A 209 8.49 -2.89 4.87
C LEU A 209 8.15 -2.81 3.38
N VAL A 210 7.47 -1.74 2.95
CA VAL A 210 7.22 -1.48 1.51
C VAL A 210 8.55 -1.36 0.76
N GLY A 211 9.51 -0.61 1.31
CA GLY A 211 10.85 -0.46 0.73
C GLY A 211 11.54 -1.82 0.56
N ALA A 212 11.48 -2.68 1.57
CA ALA A 212 12.06 -4.03 1.51
C ALA A 212 11.38 -4.89 0.43
N GLY A 213 10.06 -4.75 0.25
CA GLY A 213 9.32 -5.38 -0.84
C GLY A 213 9.80 -4.93 -2.22
N ILE A 214 9.99 -3.62 -2.42
CA ILE A 214 10.51 -3.04 -3.67
C ILE A 214 11.93 -3.57 -3.95
N VAL A 215 12.84 -3.50 -2.97
CA VAL A 215 14.20 -4.02 -3.10
C VAL A 215 14.17 -5.52 -3.42
N GLY A 216 13.28 -6.28 -2.80
CA GLY A 216 13.07 -7.70 -3.09
C GLY A 216 12.72 -7.97 -4.56
N ILE A 217 11.83 -7.16 -5.14
CA ILE A 217 11.45 -7.26 -6.56
C ILE A 217 12.67 -6.93 -7.45
N VAL A 218 13.38 -5.84 -7.20
CA VAL A 218 14.52 -5.45 -8.03
C VAL A 218 15.67 -6.47 -7.93
N LYS A 219 15.89 -7.05 -6.75
CA LYS A 219 16.80 -8.19 -6.56
C LYS A 219 16.36 -9.41 -7.36
N LYS A 220 15.07 -9.73 -7.35
CA LYS A 220 14.52 -10.87 -8.11
C LYS A 220 14.72 -10.71 -9.62
N LEU A 221 14.78 -9.47 -10.10
CA LEU A 221 15.04 -9.12 -11.50
C LEU A 221 16.52 -9.06 -11.88
N ASP A 222 17.44 -9.17 -10.91
CA ASP A 222 18.89 -9.07 -11.11
C ASP A 222 19.33 -7.74 -11.76
N ARG A 223 18.69 -6.63 -11.33
CA ARG A 223 18.91 -5.30 -11.92
C ARG A 223 19.68 -4.32 -11.04
N LEU A 224 19.90 -4.63 -9.76
CA LEU A 224 20.45 -3.69 -8.78
C LEU A 224 21.76 -3.01 -9.21
N SER A 225 22.71 -3.75 -9.80
CA SER A 225 24.03 -3.23 -10.17
C SER A 225 24.18 -2.86 -11.64
N ASN A 226 23.17 -3.20 -12.47
CA ASN A 226 23.37 -3.30 -13.91
C ASN A 226 22.48 -2.32 -14.69
N ARG A 227 21.37 -1.88 -14.11
CA ARG A 227 20.39 -1.05 -14.83
C ARG A 227 19.43 -0.31 -13.90
N ILE A 228 19.04 0.89 -14.32
CA ILE A 228 17.99 1.68 -13.67
C ILE A 228 16.67 0.87 -13.66
N SER A 229 16.00 0.90 -12.52
CA SER A 229 14.71 0.26 -12.29
C SER A 229 13.74 1.31 -11.75
N ILE A 230 12.81 1.72 -12.58
CA ILE A 230 11.74 2.65 -12.21
C ILE A 230 10.60 1.83 -11.58
N ILE A 231 10.12 2.28 -10.43
CA ILE A 231 9.06 1.69 -9.65
C ILE A 231 7.93 2.71 -9.57
N THR A 232 6.83 2.44 -10.26
CA THR A 232 5.69 3.35 -10.30
C THR A 232 4.77 3.06 -9.12
N VAL A 233 4.55 4.04 -8.25
CA VAL A 233 3.72 3.90 -7.05
C VAL A 233 2.45 4.74 -7.19
N GLU A 234 1.31 4.13 -6.86
CA GLU A 234 0.01 4.78 -6.82
C GLU A 234 -0.68 4.51 -5.48
N GLY A 235 -1.51 5.44 -5.01
CA GLY A 235 -2.42 5.22 -3.89
C GLY A 235 -2.28 6.28 -2.80
N GLY A 236 -3.38 6.49 -2.08
CA GLY A 236 -3.52 7.63 -1.16
C GLY A 236 -2.50 7.69 -0.03
N VAL A 237 -1.94 6.54 0.41
CA VAL A 237 -0.87 6.55 1.43
C VAL A 237 0.39 7.17 0.82
N TYR A 238 0.80 6.73 -0.37
CA TYR A 238 1.98 7.30 -1.03
C TYR A 238 1.77 8.75 -1.49
N GLU A 239 0.56 9.09 -1.95
CA GLU A 239 0.24 10.40 -2.50
C GLU A 239 0.15 11.48 -1.42
N HIS A 240 -0.60 11.22 -0.34
CA HIS A 240 -0.98 12.25 0.64
C HIS A 240 -0.22 12.17 1.96
N TYR A 241 0.45 11.05 2.27
CA TYR A 241 1.21 10.88 3.51
C TYR A 241 2.71 11.14 3.25
N ARG A 242 3.12 12.41 3.29
CA ARG A 242 4.48 12.85 2.93
C ARG A 242 5.55 12.20 3.79
N VAL A 243 5.33 12.07 5.10
CA VAL A 243 6.29 11.46 6.02
C VAL A 243 6.49 9.98 5.69
N PHE A 244 5.42 9.23 5.46
CA PHE A 244 5.50 7.84 5.01
C PHE A 244 6.28 7.71 3.70
N ARG A 245 6.00 8.58 2.71
CA ARG A 245 6.73 8.61 1.44
C ARG A 245 8.23 8.87 1.65
N ASN A 246 8.59 9.81 2.53
CA ASN A 246 10.00 10.08 2.84
C ASN A 246 10.70 8.88 3.48
N TYR A 247 10.04 8.19 4.42
CA TYR A 247 10.58 6.97 5.01
C TYR A 247 10.75 5.85 3.99
N LEU A 248 9.81 5.71 3.05
CA LEU A 248 9.92 4.72 1.98
C LEU A 248 11.19 4.96 1.16
N HIS A 249 11.37 6.18 0.65
CA HIS A 249 12.55 6.55 -0.12
C HIS A 249 13.85 6.38 0.67
N SER A 250 13.88 6.87 1.92
CA SER A 250 15.05 6.78 2.79
C SER A 250 15.41 5.33 3.11
N SER A 251 14.41 4.46 3.34
CA SER A 251 14.64 3.05 3.63
C SER A 251 15.24 2.30 2.45
N VAL A 252 14.79 2.59 1.22
CA VAL A 252 15.33 1.97 0.00
C VAL A 252 16.75 2.43 -0.23
N TRP A 253 17.04 3.73 -0.04
CA TRP A 253 18.39 4.25 -0.09
C TRP A 253 19.29 3.57 0.95
N GLU A 254 18.86 3.46 2.21
CA GLU A 254 19.61 2.81 3.30
C GLU A 254 19.91 1.33 3.00
N MET A 255 18.95 0.58 2.47
CA MET A 255 19.14 -0.85 2.16
C MET A 255 20.07 -1.10 0.97
N LEU A 256 20.16 -0.15 0.04
CA LEU A 256 20.96 -0.28 -1.18
C LEU A 256 22.35 0.34 -1.04
N GLY A 257 22.50 1.37 -0.20
CA GLY A 257 23.71 2.17 -0.07
C GLY A 257 23.98 3.06 -1.29
N ASP A 258 24.96 3.94 -1.14
CA ASP A 258 25.33 4.96 -2.13
C ASP A 258 25.64 4.40 -3.53
N GLU A 259 26.16 3.16 -3.60
CA GLU A 259 26.57 2.56 -4.86
C GLU A 259 25.40 2.08 -5.74
N LEU A 260 24.27 1.71 -5.11
CA LEU A 260 23.16 1.03 -5.80
C LEU A 260 21.86 1.82 -5.76
N SER A 261 21.72 2.81 -4.87
CA SER A 261 20.47 3.56 -4.69
C SER A 261 20.01 4.27 -5.97
N ASP A 262 20.95 4.82 -6.74
CA ASP A 262 20.65 5.55 -7.99
C ASP A 262 20.03 4.66 -9.07
N ASN A 263 20.16 3.32 -8.93
CA ASN A 263 19.55 2.36 -9.85
C ASN A 263 18.08 2.06 -9.51
N VAL A 264 17.52 2.58 -8.41
CA VAL A 264 16.12 2.36 -8.04
C VAL A 264 15.41 3.70 -7.88
N ILE A 265 14.57 4.03 -8.87
CA ILE A 265 13.83 5.29 -8.91
C ILE A 265 12.38 4.99 -8.57
N ILE A 266 11.87 5.60 -7.50
CA ILE A 266 10.47 5.45 -7.09
C ILE A 266 9.72 6.72 -7.49
N GLU A 267 8.71 6.59 -8.33
CA GLU A 267 7.95 7.72 -8.88
C GLU A 267 6.45 7.54 -8.73
N HIS A 268 5.71 8.64 -8.78
CA HIS A 268 4.25 8.62 -8.74
C HIS A 268 3.67 8.19 -10.10
N SER A 269 2.52 7.49 -10.11
CA SER A 269 1.82 7.17 -11.35
C SER A 269 1.29 8.45 -12.05
N HIS A 270 1.36 8.49 -13.37
CA HIS A 270 1.02 9.68 -14.16
C HIS A 270 -0.45 9.75 -14.61
N GLY A 271 -1.35 8.88 -14.13
CA GLY A 271 -2.72 8.83 -14.67
C GLY A 271 -3.79 8.12 -13.86
N GLY A 272 -3.46 7.58 -12.68
CA GLY A 272 -4.42 6.86 -11.85
C GLY A 272 -4.97 5.57 -12.48
N SER A 273 -5.70 4.78 -11.69
CA SER A 273 -6.39 3.54 -12.13
C SER A 273 -7.29 3.70 -13.36
N GLY A 274 -7.80 4.91 -13.65
CA GLY A 274 -8.62 5.20 -14.82
C GLY A 274 -7.83 5.16 -16.14
N ALA A 275 -6.65 5.79 -16.20
CA ALA A 275 -5.79 5.79 -17.39
C ALA A 275 -5.11 4.42 -17.59
N SER A 276 -4.84 3.72 -16.49
CA SER A 276 -4.20 2.40 -16.43
C SER A 276 -4.85 1.34 -17.34
N SER A 277 -6.18 1.31 -17.44
CA SER A 277 -6.91 0.39 -18.32
C SER A 277 -6.80 0.73 -19.82
N ILE A 278 -6.59 2.02 -20.14
CA ILE A 278 -6.47 2.52 -21.51
C ILE A 278 -5.14 2.08 -22.13
N TYR A 279 -4.05 2.11 -21.37
CA TYR A 279 -2.74 1.68 -21.86
C TYR A 279 -2.75 0.21 -22.31
N ILE A 280 -3.44 -0.65 -21.55
CA ILE A 280 -3.59 -2.05 -21.90
C ILE A 280 -4.47 -2.20 -23.13
N ALA A 281 -5.58 -1.45 -23.21
CA ALA A 281 -6.43 -1.44 -24.40
C ALA A 281 -5.68 -1.01 -25.67
N ALA A 282 -4.87 0.03 -25.59
CA ALA A 282 -4.08 0.54 -26.71
C ALA A 282 -2.92 -0.38 -27.10
N SER A 283 -2.46 -1.25 -26.19
CA SER A 283 -1.37 -2.21 -26.47
C SER A 283 -1.84 -3.46 -27.24
N GLN A 284 -3.15 -3.66 -27.38
CA GLN A 284 -3.69 -4.79 -28.12
C GLN A 284 -3.79 -4.45 -29.62
N PRO A 285 -3.42 -5.38 -30.52
CA PRO A 285 -3.47 -5.18 -31.97
C PRO A 285 -4.88 -5.08 -32.54
#